data_AF-A0A7S2VL00-F1
#
_entry.id   AF-A0A7S2VL00-F1
#
_cell.length_a   1.000
_cell.length_b   1.000
_cell.length_c   1.000
_cell.angle_alpha   90.00
_cell.angle_beta   90.00
_cell.angle_gamma   90.00
#
_symmetry.space_group_name_H-M   'P 1'
#
loop_
_entity.id
_entity.type
_entity.pdbx_description
1 polymer ?
#
loop_
_entity_poly.entity_id
_entity_poly.type
_entity_poly.pdbx_seq_one_letter_code
_entity_poly.pdbx_strand_id
1 'polypeptide(L)'
;MVMTALGFVYKGLLGSTLVDHGAVLGLPRPLGSLVDLITGPFGMLALFMTGTSMRDARASIWLALLVVMKVVFCAYTTYILATYLVPSSLEEATKDKLYDFSFLYGMIPSSTAPLVFSEQYDKGRSQEIATAIVIGMVVSGPMIFGSALFLEARSSLSAQAIAEMQLIMTVVAIASGCVFLGIVAVSRRLWSLADPRHALVLAYGAILMLQQAATLATRGGSRPATCVAHEWEPNRSAASVAVNWAQCAGTLTVIMLQLVTVARKAGCKIGRRSRGLACGLVACCAAAGAAPGALMIPDTISEMCAAAGRELGVPLVRRHDIAGRV
;
A
#
# COMPACT_ATOMS: atom_id res chain seq x y z
N MET A 1 24.66 15.27 13.28
CA MET A 1 24.97 15.82 14.62
C MET A 1 23.87 16.72 15.16
N VAL A 2 23.33 17.69 14.39
CA VAL A 2 22.27 18.60 14.88
C VAL A 2 21.04 17.87 15.40
N MET A 3 20.53 16.84 14.69
CA MET A 3 19.38 16.05 15.15
C MET A 3 19.67 15.24 16.43
N THR A 4 20.89 14.70 16.54
CA THR A 4 21.32 13.96 17.75
C THR A 4 21.44 14.90 18.94
N ALA A 5 22.04 16.08 18.75
CA ALA A 5 22.14 17.12 19.76
C ALA A 5 20.75 17.63 20.19
N LEU A 6 19.84 17.88 19.23
CA LEU A 6 18.44 18.20 19.50
C LEU A 6 17.74 17.08 20.28
N GLY A 7 17.99 15.82 19.96
CA GLY A 7 17.45 14.68 20.71
C GLY A 7 17.94 14.64 22.15
N PHE A 8 19.23 14.93 22.39
CA PHE A 8 19.78 15.03 23.75
C PHE A 8 19.25 16.25 24.50
N VAL A 9 19.14 17.42 23.86
CA VAL A 9 18.57 18.62 24.44
C VAL A 9 17.09 18.39 24.79
N TYR A 10 16.34 17.77 23.88
CA TYR A 10 14.95 17.39 24.10
C TYR A 10 14.81 16.42 25.28
N LYS A 11 15.60 15.35 25.30
CA LYS A 11 15.60 14.39 26.42
C LYS A 11 16.06 15.02 27.74
N GLY A 12 16.99 15.98 27.70
CA GLY A 12 17.44 16.71 28.89
C GLY A 12 16.37 17.65 29.44
N LEU A 13 15.70 18.41 28.56
CA LEU A 13 14.69 19.40 28.96
C LEU A 13 13.34 18.78 29.31
N LEU A 14 12.91 17.76 28.56
CA LEU A 14 11.58 17.17 28.64
C LEU A 14 11.60 15.74 29.21
N GLY A 15 12.77 15.18 29.48
CA GLY A 15 12.95 13.83 30.04
C GLY A 15 12.15 13.58 31.32
N SER A 16 12.07 14.59 32.18
CA SER A 16 11.32 14.56 33.44
C SER A 16 9.80 14.63 33.25
N THR A 17 9.32 15.00 32.07
CA THR A 17 7.89 15.12 31.76
C THR A 17 7.30 13.86 31.12
N LEU A 18 8.13 12.86 30.78
CA LEU A 18 7.62 11.60 30.23
C LEU A 18 6.85 10.84 31.30
N VAL A 19 5.62 10.44 30.94
CA VAL A 19 4.77 9.62 31.80
C VAL A 19 4.92 8.18 31.36
N ASP A 20 5.21 7.30 32.31
CA ASP A 20 5.29 5.88 32.06
C ASP A 20 3.86 5.30 31.98
N HIS A 21 3.53 4.66 30.85
CA HIS A 21 2.29 3.92 30.66
C HIS A 21 2.56 2.40 30.60
N GLY A 22 3.51 1.95 31.41
CA GLY A 22 3.84 0.54 31.67
C GLY A 22 4.92 -0.01 30.75
N ALA A 23 4.77 0.19 29.43
CA ALA A 23 5.74 -0.29 28.43
C ALA A 23 6.16 0.77 27.40
N VAL A 24 5.48 1.92 27.40
CA VAL A 24 5.76 3.01 26.46
C VAL A 24 5.92 4.30 27.25
N LEU A 25 7.10 4.88 27.16
CA LEU A 25 7.37 6.23 27.63
C LEU A 25 6.70 7.20 26.65
N GLY A 26 5.58 7.77 27.07
CA GLY A 26 4.79 8.71 26.28
C GLY A 26 5.00 10.15 26.73
N LEU A 27 4.82 11.09 25.81
CA LEU A 27 4.67 12.50 26.16
C LEU A 27 3.30 12.72 26.81
N PRO A 28 3.20 13.60 27.82
CA PRO A 28 1.94 13.88 28.47
C PRO A 28 0.96 14.49 27.46
N ARG A 29 -0.31 14.12 27.55
CA ARG A 29 -1.37 14.80 26.77
C ARG A 29 -1.48 16.25 27.26
N PRO A 30 -1.53 17.26 26.38
CA PRO A 30 -1.82 17.19 24.95
C PRO A 30 -0.58 17.13 24.02
N LEU A 31 0.63 17.21 24.56
CA LEU A 31 1.85 17.35 23.77
C LEU A 31 2.11 16.13 22.86
N GLY A 32 1.86 14.92 23.36
CA GLY A 32 1.96 13.70 22.54
C GLY A 32 1.05 13.74 21.32
N SER A 33 -0.22 14.09 21.51
CA SER A 33 -1.18 14.23 20.40
C SER A 33 -0.80 15.32 19.41
N LEU A 34 -0.19 16.41 19.88
CA LEU A 34 0.32 17.47 19.00
C LEU A 34 1.53 16.97 18.18
N VAL A 35 2.46 16.25 18.80
CA VAL A 35 3.61 15.67 18.09
C VAL A 35 3.12 14.64 17.08
N ASP A 36 2.18 13.76 17.43
CA ASP A 36 1.61 12.78 16.50
C ASP A 36 0.90 13.48 15.33
N LEU A 37 0.14 14.54 15.60
CA LEU A 37 -0.54 15.33 14.57
C LEU A 37 0.46 16.02 13.62
N ILE A 38 1.55 16.57 14.16
CA ILE A 38 2.60 17.24 13.37
C ILE A 38 3.45 16.22 12.61
N THR A 39 3.73 15.06 13.20
CA THR A 39 4.65 14.06 12.63
C THR A 39 4.00 13.07 11.68
N GLY A 40 2.71 12.81 11.84
CA GLY A 40 1.91 11.97 10.94
C GLY A 40 2.10 12.26 9.44
N PRO A 41 2.08 13.52 8.97
CA PRO A 41 2.27 13.81 7.54
C PRO A 41 3.72 13.67 7.05
N PHE A 42 4.74 13.65 7.93
CA PHE A 42 6.14 13.66 7.48
C PHE A 42 6.52 12.42 6.67
N GLY A 43 6.01 11.25 7.04
CA GLY A 43 6.24 10.02 6.27
C GLY A 43 5.74 10.20 4.83
N MET A 44 4.48 10.60 4.67
CA MET A 44 3.87 10.79 3.36
C MET A 44 4.51 11.94 2.56
N LEU A 45 4.89 13.04 3.22
CA LEU A 45 5.61 14.15 2.57
C LEU A 45 7.02 13.74 2.12
N ALA A 46 7.75 12.96 2.91
CA ALA A 46 9.05 12.45 2.53
C ALA A 46 8.95 11.52 1.31
N LEU A 47 7.93 10.65 1.29
CA LEU A 47 7.62 9.79 0.15
C LEU A 47 7.27 10.61 -1.09
N PHE A 48 6.40 11.61 -0.92
CA PHE A 48 6.01 12.53 -2.00
C PHE A 48 7.21 13.29 -2.56
N MET A 49 8.04 13.89 -1.70
CA MET A 49 9.24 14.60 -2.13
C MET A 49 10.21 13.69 -2.87
N THR A 50 10.42 12.46 -2.38
CA THR A 50 11.24 11.46 -3.07
C THR A 50 10.69 11.15 -4.46
N GLY A 51 9.37 10.96 -4.57
CA GLY A 51 8.70 10.75 -5.85
C GLY A 51 8.86 11.93 -6.81
N THR A 52 8.64 13.17 -6.35
CA THR A 52 8.77 14.38 -7.18
C THR A 52 10.21 14.72 -7.56
N SER A 53 11.20 14.25 -6.79
CA SER A 53 12.62 14.46 -7.08
C SER A 53 13.12 13.57 -8.24
N MET A 54 12.37 12.52 -8.60
CA MET A 54 12.73 11.66 -9.73
C MET A 54 12.38 12.34 -11.06
N ARG A 55 13.40 12.82 -11.77
CA ARG A 55 13.23 13.33 -13.15
C ARG A 55 13.08 12.22 -14.17
N ASP A 56 13.88 11.16 -14.03
CA ASP A 56 13.91 10.01 -14.93
C ASP A 56 14.06 8.72 -14.13
N ALA A 57 13.12 7.78 -14.30
CA ALA A 57 13.29 6.43 -13.78
C ALA A 57 14.26 5.66 -14.68
N ARG A 58 15.46 5.39 -14.17
CA ARG A 58 16.46 4.53 -14.83
C ARG A 58 16.40 3.14 -14.20
N ALA A 59 16.00 2.15 -14.99
CA ALA A 59 16.12 0.76 -14.59
C ALA A 59 17.57 0.33 -14.81
N SER A 60 18.25 -0.06 -13.73
CA SER A 60 19.59 -0.62 -13.76
C SER A 60 19.59 -1.93 -12.96
N ILE A 61 20.35 -2.93 -13.40
CA ILE A 61 20.48 -4.19 -12.66
C ILE A 61 21.03 -3.97 -11.24
N TRP A 62 21.89 -2.96 -11.07
CA TRP A 62 22.41 -2.53 -9.77
C TRP A 62 21.32 -2.10 -8.82
N LEU A 63 20.30 -1.41 -9.33
CA LEU A 63 19.17 -0.97 -8.53
C LEU A 63 18.36 -2.15 -8.02
N ALA A 64 18.10 -3.14 -8.86
CA ALA A 64 17.42 -4.37 -8.46
C ALA A 64 18.21 -5.10 -7.37
N LEU A 65 19.53 -5.19 -7.51
CA LEU A 65 20.42 -5.79 -6.52
C LEU A 65 20.40 -5.03 -5.19
N LEU A 66 20.42 -3.69 -5.21
CA LEU A 66 20.31 -2.86 -4.00
C LEU A 66 18.97 -3.06 -3.29
N VAL A 67 17.87 -3.15 -4.03
CA VAL A 67 16.54 -3.40 -3.46
C VAL A 67 16.46 -4.78 -2.83
N VAL A 68 16.92 -5.82 -3.53
CA VAL A 68 16.95 -7.20 -3.02
C VAL A 68 17.82 -7.30 -1.78
N MET A 69 19.03 -6.73 -1.82
CA MET A 69 19.93 -6.68 -0.66
C MET A 69 19.26 -5.96 0.52
N LYS A 70 18.62 -4.81 0.29
CA LYS A 70 18.00 -4.06 1.39
C LYS A 70 16.75 -4.72 1.95
N VAL A 71 15.88 -5.28 1.13
CA VAL A 71 14.58 -5.79 1.59
C VAL A 71 14.69 -7.23 2.07
N VAL A 72 15.40 -8.08 1.32
CA VAL A 72 15.52 -9.51 1.64
C VAL A 72 16.68 -9.76 2.60
N PHE A 73 17.89 -9.34 2.22
CA PHE A 73 19.08 -9.70 3.01
C PHE A 73 19.07 -9.03 4.37
N CYS A 74 18.65 -7.75 4.48
CA CYS A 74 18.52 -7.11 5.79
C CYS A 74 17.50 -7.80 6.69
N ALA A 75 16.35 -8.27 6.17
CA ALA A 75 15.33 -8.96 6.96
C ALA A 75 15.86 -10.24 7.63
N TYR A 76 16.56 -11.07 6.87
CA TYR A 76 17.19 -12.28 7.42
C TYR A 76 18.35 -11.95 8.36
N THR A 77 19.15 -10.93 8.02
CA THR A 77 20.27 -10.52 8.87
C THR A 77 19.79 -9.99 10.21
N THR A 78 18.75 -9.16 10.25
CA THR A 78 18.19 -8.63 11.51
C THR A 78 17.52 -9.73 12.32
N TYR A 79 16.84 -10.68 11.69
CA TYR A 79 16.29 -11.86 12.36
C TYR A 79 17.40 -12.70 13.02
N ILE A 80 18.44 -13.08 12.27
CA ILE A 80 19.58 -13.85 12.78
C ILE A 80 20.26 -13.09 13.91
N LEU A 81 20.49 -11.77 13.74
CA LEU A 81 21.10 -10.95 14.77
C LEU A 81 20.23 -10.92 16.04
N ALA A 82 18.91 -10.85 15.89
CA ALA A 82 18.00 -10.93 17.03
C ALA A 82 18.13 -12.26 17.78
N THR A 83 18.30 -13.39 17.10
CA THR A 83 18.52 -14.68 17.78
C THR A 83 19.79 -14.72 18.65
N TYR A 84 20.78 -13.88 18.34
CA TYR A 84 22.00 -13.77 19.15
C TYR A 84 21.92 -12.67 20.22
N LEU A 85 21.15 -11.60 19.97
CA LEU A 85 21.06 -10.45 20.87
C LEU A 85 19.96 -10.56 21.92
N VAL A 86 18.87 -11.30 21.65
CA VAL A 86 17.75 -11.46 22.58
C VAL A 86 18.14 -12.45 23.68
N PRO A 87 18.10 -12.04 24.96
CA PRO A 87 18.49 -12.92 26.08
C PRO A 87 17.66 -14.20 26.15
N SER A 88 18.32 -15.33 26.42
CA SER A 88 17.66 -16.63 26.60
C SER A 88 16.77 -16.70 27.85
N SER A 89 16.87 -15.73 28.77
CA SER A 89 16.07 -15.64 29.99
C SER A 89 14.65 -15.10 29.78
N LEU A 90 14.35 -14.52 28.61
CA LEU A 90 13.00 -14.01 28.31
C LEU A 90 12.00 -15.14 28.09
N GLU A 91 10.73 -14.86 28.37
CA GLU A 91 9.61 -15.75 28.04
C GLU A 91 9.57 -16.00 26.52
N GLU A 92 9.36 -17.25 26.10
CA GLU A 92 9.38 -17.66 24.69
C GLU A 92 8.39 -16.84 23.83
N ALA A 93 7.19 -16.57 24.34
CA ALA A 93 6.20 -15.75 23.64
C ALA A 93 6.69 -14.31 23.36
N THR A 94 7.55 -13.77 24.22
CA THR A 94 8.16 -12.44 24.03
C THR A 94 9.33 -12.50 23.06
N LYS A 95 10.13 -13.58 23.10
CA LYS A 95 11.23 -13.79 22.15
C LYS A 95 10.72 -13.89 20.72
N ASP A 96 9.68 -14.69 20.49
CA ASP A 96 9.07 -14.85 19.16
C ASP A 96 8.60 -13.51 18.60
N LYS A 97 7.92 -12.69 19.42
CA LYS A 97 7.51 -11.33 19.02
C LYS A 97 8.70 -10.44 18.67
N LEU A 98 9.81 -10.53 19.40
CA LEU A 98 11.02 -9.74 19.12
C LEU A 98 11.72 -10.21 17.83
N TYR A 99 11.71 -11.51 17.53
CA TYR A 99 12.24 -12.05 16.29
C TYR A 99 11.40 -11.64 15.09
N ASP A 100 10.07 -11.76 15.19
CA ASP A 100 9.11 -11.33 14.19
C ASP A 100 9.24 -9.83 13.93
N PHE A 101 9.30 -9.02 14.99
CA PHE A 101 9.55 -7.59 14.88
C PHE A 101 10.88 -7.28 14.17
N SER A 102 11.96 -7.99 14.53
CA SER A 102 13.28 -7.76 13.92
C SER A 102 13.30 -8.14 12.44
N PHE A 103 12.59 -9.20 12.05
CA PHE A 103 12.40 -9.57 10.65
C PHE A 103 11.61 -8.51 9.88
N LEU A 104 10.45 -8.10 10.42
CA LEU A 104 9.61 -7.03 9.85
C LEU A 104 10.37 -5.71 9.71
N TYR A 105 11.16 -5.34 10.72
CA TYR A 105 11.98 -4.14 10.71
C TYR A 105 13.01 -4.15 9.59
N GLY A 106 13.64 -5.30 9.32
CA GLY A 106 14.61 -5.43 8.22
C GLY A 106 13.97 -5.28 6.83
N MET A 107 12.68 -5.60 6.68
CA MET A 107 11.92 -5.42 5.43
C MET A 107 11.45 -3.99 5.19
N ILE A 108 11.48 -3.10 6.20
CA ILE A 108 11.15 -1.68 6.01
C ILE A 108 12.08 -1.11 4.93
N PRO A 109 11.54 -0.44 3.90
CA PRO A 109 12.34 0.11 2.81
C PRO A 109 13.31 1.16 3.33
N SER A 110 14.39 1.42 2.59
CA SER A 110 15.31 2.49 2.94
C SER A 110 14.57 3.82 3.09
N SER A 111 14.93 4.57 4.13
CA SER A 111 14.45 5.95 4.29
C SER A 111 15.02 6.84 3.18
N THR A 112 14.59 8.11 3.16
CA THR A 112 15.06 9.11 2.20
C THR A 112 16.43 9.69 2.57
N ALA A 113 16.98 9.37 3.75
CA ALA A 113 18.26 9.90 4.21
C ALA A 113 19.45 9.62 3.26
N PRO A 114 19.60 8.41 2.67
CA PRO A 114 20.66 8.13 1.70
C PRO A 114 20.61 9.02 0.44
N LEU A 115 19.44 9.58 0.10
CA LEU A 115 19.31 10.53 -1.00
C LEU A 115 20.00 11.87 -0.69
N VAL A 116 19.92 12.34 0.55
CA VAL A 116 20.61 13.56 0.98
C VAL A 116 22.12 13.37 0.93
N PHE A 117 22.59 12.19 1.35
CA PHE A 117 24.02 11.87 1.29
C PHE A 117 24.52 11.70 -0.15
N SER A 118 23.73 11.11 -1.04
CA SER A 118 24.14 10.99 -2.44
C SER A 118 24.19 12.35 -3.13
N GLU A 119 23.26 13.26 -2.86
CA GLU A 119 23.34 14.63 -3.37
C GLU A 119 24.59 15.41 -2.88
N GLN A 120 25.12 15.05 -1.71
CA GLN A 120 26.34 15.68 -1.18
C GLN A 120 27.63 15.05 -1.73
N TYR A 121 27.69 13.73 -1.82
CA TYR A 121 28.92 13.00 -2.12
C TYR A 121 29.02 12.48 -3.56
N ASP A 122 27.90 12.19 -4.22
CA ASP A 122 27.85 11.66 -5.59
C ASP A 122 26.54 12.04 -6.29
N LYS A 123 26.47 13.31 -6.74
CA LYS A 123 25.32 13.86 -7.47
C LYS A 123 24.97 13.07 -8.74
N GLY A 124 25.94 12.36 -9.32
CA GLY A 124 25.70 11.56 -10.52
C GLY A 124 24.78 10.36 -10.28
N ARG A 125 24.77 9.84 -9.04
CA ARG A 125 24.02 8.64 -8.65
C ARG A 125 22.79 8.91 -7.81
N SER A 126 22.47 10.17 -7.49
CA SER A 126 21.32 10.51 -6.65
C SER A 126 19.99 10.05 -7.25
N GLN A 127 19.85 10.12 -8.58
CA GLN A 127 18.67 9.62 -9.29
C GLN A 127 18.53 8.10 -9.20
N GLU A 128 19.63 7.36 -9.27
CA GLU A 128 19.62 5.90 -9.14
C GLU A 128 19.21 5.49 -7.73
N ILE A 129 19.72 6.19 -6.72
CA ILE A 129 19.36 5.96 -5.31
C ILE A 129 17.89 6.34 -5.05
N ALA A 130 17.40 7.48 -5.56
CA ALA A 130 15.99 7.85 -5.45
C ALA A 130 15.08 6.78 -6.08
N THR A 131 15.44 6.30 -7.28
CA THR A 131 14.70 5.24 -7.97
C THR A 131 14.75 3.94 -7.17
N ALA A 132 15.89 3.59 -6.56
CA ALA A 132 16.05 2.40 -5.72
C ALA A 132 15.17 2.47 -4.46
N ILE A 133 15.11 3.63 -3.81
CA ILE A 133 14.27 3.84 -2.62
C ILE A 133 12.80 3.69 -3.02
N VAL A 134 12.33 4.30 -4.11
CA VAL A 134 10.93 4.20 -4.56
C VAL A 134 10.56 2.77 -4.96
N ILE A 135 11.41 2.09 -5.74
CA ILE A 135 11.18 0.68 -6.09
C ILE A 135 11.20 -0.19 -4.83
N GLY A 136 12.12 0.08 -3.90
CA GLY A 136 12.18 -0.57 -2.61
C GLY A 136 10.89 -0.43 -1.81
N MET A 137 10.28 0.76 -1.77
CA MET A 137 8.97 0.94 -1.13
C MET A 137 7.88 0.11 -1.79
N VAL A 138 7.81 0.14 -3.13
CA VAL A 138 6.82 -0.61 -3.91
C VAL A 138 6.94 -2.11 -3.65
N VAL A 139 8.16 -2.63 -3.58
CA VAL A 139 8.43 -4.05 -3.30
C VAL A 139 8.20 -4.40 -1.82
N SER A 140 8.55 -3.50 -0.90
CA SER A 140 8.41 -3.74 0.55
C SER A 140 6.97 -3.90 0.99
N GLY A 141 6.01 -3.21 0.37
CA GLY A 141 4.59 -3.30 0.75
C GLY A 141 4.04 -4.74 0.66
N PRO A 142 4.07 -5.37 -0.53
CA PRO A 142 3.68 -6.76 -0.70
C PRO A 142 4.49 -7.74 0.16
N MET A 143 5.79 -7.48 0.34
CA MET A 143 6.66 -8.34 1.16
C MET A 143 6.29 -8.29 2.64
N ILE A 144 6.10 -7.08 3.19
CA ILE A 144 5.66 -6.88 4.58
C ILE A 144 4.28 -7.51 4.76
N PHE A 145 3.34 -7.28 3.83
CA PHE A 145 2.01 -7.90 3.89
C PHE A 145 2.08 -9.43 3.86
N GLY A 146 2.84 -10.01 2.92
CA GLY A 146 3.03 -11.46 2.84
C GLY A 146 3.67 -12.02 4.10
N SER A 147 4.69 -11.35 4.63
CA SER A 147 5.33 -11.76 5.89
C SER A 147 4.39 -11.67 7.08
N ALA A 148 3.56 -10.62 7.15
CA ALA A 148 2.55 -10.48 8.17
C ALA A 148 1.60 -11.67 8.10
N LEU A 149 1.04 -12.00 6.92
CA LEU A 149 0.18 -13.17 6.74
C LEU A 149 0.85 -14.49 7.19
N PHE A 150 2.13 -14.70 6.88
CA PHE A 150 2.86 -15.91 7.28
C PHE A 150 3.14 -15.99 8.79
N LEU A 151 3.51 -14.88 9.41
CA LEU A 151 3.72 -14.80 10.86
C LEU A 151 2.38 -14.92 11.61
N GLU A 152 1.36 -14.30 11.05
CA GLU A 152 0.02 -14.18 11.60
C GLU A 152 -0.80 -15.46 11.45
N ALA A 153 -0.50 -16.34 10.49
CA ALA A 153 -1.07 -17.69 10.41
C ALA A 153 -0.85 -18.51 11.70
N ARG A 154 0.07 -18.09 12.57
CA ARG A 154 0.29 -18.67 13.91
C ARG A 154 -0.62 -18.11 15.01
N SER A 155 -1.30 -16.98 14.77
CA SER A 155 -2.14 -16.27 15.75
C SER A 155 -3.59 -16.13 15.28
N SER A 156 -4.55 -16.53 16.13
CA SER A 156 -5.99 -16.53 15.82
C SER A 156 -6.64 -15.14 15.75
N LEU A 157 -5.90 -14.07 16.06
CA LEU A 157 -6.40 -12.69 16.26
C LEU A 157 -6.42 -11.82 14.99
N SER A 158 -6.34 -12.45 13.82
CA SER A 158 -5.74 -11.87 12.62
C SER A 158 -6.67 -11.23 11.62
N ALA A 159 -7.77 -11.92 11.34
CA ALA A 159 -8.73 -11.49 10.33
C ALA A 159 -9.37 -10.13 10.68
N GLN A 160 -9.45 -9.83 11.99
CA GLN A 160 -9.98 -8.56 12.50
C GLN A 160 -9.00 -7.39 12.26
N ALA A 161 -7.69 -7.60 12.49
CA ALA A 161 -6.67 -6.59 12.24
C ALA A 161 -6.57 -6.22 10.76
N ILE A 162 -6.59 -7.23 9.87
CA ILE A 162 -6.61 -7.00 8.40
C ILE A 162 -7.87 -6.22 8.00
N ALA A 163 -9.05 -6.63 8.52
CA ALA A 163 -10.30 -5.97 8.22
C ALA A 163 -10.31 -4.51 8.73
N GLU A 164 -9.74 -4.21 9.89
CA GLU A 164 -9.62 -2.85 10.41
C GLU A 164 -8.65 -2.00 9.58
N MET A 165 -7.47 -2.55 9.25
CA MET A 165 -6.49 -1.87 8.41
C MET A 165 -7.07 -1.55 7.03
N GLN A 166 -7.80 -2.48 6.42
CA GLN A 166 -8.46 -2.24 5.13
C GLN A 166 -9.48 -1.10 5.20
N LEU A 167 -10.22 -0.95 6.32
CA LEU A 167 -11.15 0.17 6.49
C LEU A 167 -10.42 1.50 6.49
N ILE A 168 -9.36 1.59 7.31
CA ILE A 168 -8.55 2.81 7.43
C ILE A 168 -7.96 3.16 6.06
N MET A 169 -7.41 2.17 5.36
CA MET A 169 -6.85 2.34 4.02
C MET A 169 -7.91 2.80 3.01
N THR A 170 -9.12 2.25 3.04
CA THR A 170 -10.23 2.69 2.17
C THR A 170 -10.65 4.13 2.45
N VAL A 171 -10.80 4.52 3.72
CA VAL A 171 -11.16 5.90 4.09
C VAL A 171 -10.08 6.88 3.65
N VAL A 172 -8.81 6.56 3.90
CA VAL A 172 -7.66 7.38 3.49
C VAL A 172 -7.57 7.46 1.96
N ALA A 173 -7.80 6.36 1.26
CA ALA A 173 -7.81 6.32 -0.20
C ALA A 173 -8.93 7.19 -0.81
N ILE A 174 -10.13 7.17 -0.23
CA ILE A 174 -11.24 8.03 -0.66
C ILE A 174 -10.91 9.50 -0.41
N ALA A 175 -10.42 9.84 0.78
CA ALA A 175 -10.04 11.21 1.12
C ALA A 175 -8.94 11.74 0.19
N SER A 176 -7.89 10.95 -0.05
CA SER A 176 -6.81 11.31 -0.96
C SER A 176 -7.27 11.38 -2.42
N GLY A 177 -8.19 10.53 -2.85
CA GLY A 177 -8.79 10.61 -4.18
C GLY A 177 -9.68 11.84 -4.37
N CYS A 178 -10.40 12.30 -3.34
CA CYS A 178 -11.11 13.58 -3.36
C CYS A 178 -10.15 14.76 -3.53
N VAL A 179 -9.03 14.76 -2.79
CA VAL A 179 -7.97 15.77 -2.96
C VAL A 179 -7.38 15.73 -4.36
N PHE A 180 -7.10 14.53 -4.88
CA PHE A 180 -6.62 14.33 -6.25
C PHE A 180 -7.60 14.91 -7.28
N LEU A 181 -8.90 14.62 -7.18
CA LEU A 181 -9.92 15.19 -8.05
C LEU A 181 -10.01 16.71 -7.95
N GLY A 182 -9.85 17.27 -6.74
CA GLY A 182 -9.74 18.71 -6.52
C GLY A 182 -8.54 19.33 -7.24
N ILE A 183 -7.36 18.73 -7.08
CA ILE A 183 -6.13 19.16 -7.78
C ILE A 183 -6.34 19.10 -9.29
N VAL A 184 -6.91 18.01 -9.80
CA VAL A 184 -7.20 17.88 -11.24
C VAL A 184 -8.18 18.97 -11.68
N ALA A 185 -9.28 19.19 -10.94
CA ALA A 185 -10.28 20.19 -11.28
C ALA A 185 -9.70 21.60 -11.37
N VAL A 186 -8.83 21.98 -10.42
CA VAL A 186 -8.11 23.26 -10.43
C VAL A 186 -7.10 23.31 -11.58
N SER A 187 -6.38 22.21 -11.79
CA SER A 187 -5.34 22.09 -12.81
C SER A 187 -5.87 21.92 -14.23
N ARG A 188 -7.20 21.78 -14.43
CA ARG A 188 -7.83 21.57 -15.75
C ARG A 188 -7.43 22.61 -16.79
N ARG A 189 -7.14 23.84 -16.36
CA ARG A 189 -6.69 24.91 -17.27
C ARG A 189 -5.27 24.66 -17.83
N LEU A 190 -4.43 23.98 -17.05
CA LEU A 190 -3.05 23.64 -17.41
C LEU A 190 -2.94 22.23 -18.02
N TRP A 191 -3.81 21.31 -17.59
CA TRP A 191 -3.89 19.94 -18.08
C TRP A 191 -4.80 19.83 -19.29
N SER A 192 -4.19 19.89 -20.48
CA SER A 192 -4.88 19.50 -21.71
C SER A 192 -5.17 18.00 -21.69
N LEU A 193 -6.46 17.65 -21.62
CA LEU A 193 -6.98 16.28 -21.81
C LEU A 193 -6.72 15.71 -23.21
N ALA A 194 -6.05 16.46 -24.09
CA ALA A 194 -5.60 15.96 -25.38
C ALA A 194 -4.38 15.02 -25.27
N ASP A 195 -3.60 15.07 -24.18
CA ASP A 195 -2.51 14.11 -23.96
C ASP A 195 -3.10 12.80 -23.36
N PRO A 196 -2.95 11.65 -24.05
CA PRO A 196 -3.48 10.37 -23.56
C PRO A 196 -2.96 9.99 -22.18
N ARG A 197 -1.77 10.45 -21.78
CA ARG A 197 -1.22 10.19 -20.44
C ARG A 197 -2.06 10.83 -19.35
N HIS A 198 -2.47 12.09 -19.55
CA HIS A 198 -3.30 12.79 -18.56
C HIS A 198 -4.69 12.15 -18.47
N ALA A 199 -5.26 11.74 -19.61
CA ALA A 199 -6.54 11.04 -19.65
C ALA A 199 -6.47 9.68 -18.92
N LEU A 200 -5.41 8.89 -19.15
CA LEU A 200 -5.19 7.60 -18.48
C LEU A 200 -4.96 7.77 -16.97
N VAL A 201 -4.19 8.78 -16.54
CA VAL A 201 -3.99 9.08 -15.11
C VAL A 201 -5.31 9.49 -14.44
N LEU A 202 -6.12 10.31 -15.10
CA LEU A 202 -7.44 10.69 -14.60
C LEU A 202 -8.39 9.48 -14.52
N ALA A 203 -8.41 8.65 -15.56
CA ALA A 203 -9.21 7.43 -15.59
C ALA A 203 -8.79 6.46 -14.49
N TYR A 204 -7.49 6.27 -14.28
CA TYR A 204 -6.97 5.44 -13.20
C TYR A 204 -7.43 5.95 -11.82
N GLY A 205 -7.29 7.25 -11.55
CA GLY A 205 -7.77 7.85 -10.31
C GLY A 205 -9.28 7.68 -10.10
N ALA A 206 -10.09 7.82 -11.16
CA ALA A 206 -11.53 7.59 -11.11
C ALA A 206 -11.89 6.13 -10.85
N ILE A 207 -11.20 5.18 -11.50
CA ILE A 207 -11.39 3.74 -11.30
C ILE A 207 -11.03 3.35 -9.86
N LEU A 208 -9.92 3.86 -9.31
CA LEU A 208 -9.56 3.63 -7.91
C LEU A 208 -10.61 4.18 -6.95
N MET A 209 -11.11 5.38 -7.18
CA MET A 209 -12.19 5.95 -6.36
C MET A 209 -13.45 5.09 -6.39
N LEU A 210 -13.82 4.59 -7.58
CA LEU A 210 -14.96 3.70 -7.74
C LEU A 210 -14.75 2.35 -7.06
N GLN A 211 -13.53 1.80 -7.13
CA GLN A 211 -13.16 0.58 -6.40
C GLN A 211 -13.34 0.78 -4.89
N GLN A 212 -12.78 1.86 -4.32
CA GLN A 212 -12.86 2.13 -2.89
C GLN A 212 -14.29 2.43 -2.43
N ALA A 213 -15.07 3.15 -3.23
CA ALA A 213 -16.49 3.38 -2.96
C ALA A 213 -17.28 2.06 -2.96
N ALA A 214 -17.02 1.16 -3.90
CA ALA A 214 -17.64 -0.16 -3.94
C ALA A 214 -17.24 -1.02 -2.72
N THR A 215 -15.96 -1.02 -2.34
CA THR A 215 -15.46 -1.69 -1.11
C THR A 215 -16.08 -1.10 0.16
N LEU A 216 -16.32 0.21 0.23
CA LEU A 216 -16.99 0.82 1.36
C LEU A 216 -18.48 0.45 1.39
N ALA A 217 -19.15 0.42 0.23
CA ALA A 217 -20.55 0.05 0.10
C ALA A 217 -20.83 -1.40 0.52
N THR A 218 -19.93 -2.35 0.19
CA THR A 218 -20.06 -3.74 0.66
C THR A 218 -19.95 -3.87 2.18
N ARG A 219 -19.27 -2.94 2.84
CA ARG A 219 -19.06 -2.94 4.29
C ARG A 219 -20.15 -2.23 5.07
N GLY A 220 -20.74 -1.16 4.52
CA GLY A 220 -21.73 -0.32 5.19
C GLY A 220 -23.12 -0.94 5.35
N GLY A 221 -23.48 -1.92 4.51
CA GLY A 221 -24.78 -2.61 4.58
C GLY A 221 -24.66 -3.95 5.31
N SER A 222 -25.30 -4.09 6.48
CA SER A 222 -25.63 -5.36 7.16
C SER A 222 -24.74 -6.56 6.79
N ARG A 223 -23.50 -6.55 7.32
CA ARG A 223 -22.44 -7.58 7.18
C ARG A 223 -22.92 -9.03 6.99
N PRO A 224 -23.90 -9.57 7.75
CA PRO A 224 -24.32 -10.95 7.53
C PRO A 224 -25.03 -11.16 6.19
N ALA A 225 -25.86 -10.22 5.72
CA ALA A 225 -26.66 -10.42 4.51
C ALA A 225 -25.80 -10.43 3.23
N THR A 226 -24.80 -9.55 3.14
CA THR A 226 -23.89 -9.46 1.99
C THR A 226 -22.96 -10.66 1.91
N CYS A 227 -22.45 -11.16 3.05
CA CYS A 227 -21.61 -12.35 3.06
C CYS A 227 -22.41 -13.64 2.82
N VAL A 228 -23.62 -13.74 3.35
CA VAL A 228 -24.53 -14.85 3.02
C VAL A 228 -24.84 -14.84 1.53
N ALA A 229 -25.27 -13.70 0.97
CA ALA A 229 -25.54 -13.60 -0.48
C ALA A 229 -24.30 -13.96 -1.34
N HIS A 230 -23.10 -13.60 -0.89
CA HIS A 230 -21.85 -13.96 -1.57
C HIS A 230 -21.54 -15.46 -1.49
N GLU A 231 -21.87 -16.13 -0.38
CA GLU A 231 -21.67 -17.57 -0.21
C GLU A 231 -22.58 -18.41 -1.13
N TRP A 232 -23.82 -17.97 -1.31
CA TRP A 232 -24.79 -18.62 -2.19
C TRP A 232 -24.49 -18.35 -3.67
N GLU A 233 -24.24 -17.10 -4.06
CA GLU A 233 -24.03 -16.71 -5.46
C GLU A 233 -22.87 -15.71 -5.61
N PRO A 234 -21.60 -16.15 -5.54
CA PRO A 234 -20.44 -15.25 -5.49
C PRO A 234 -20.32 -14.34 -6.73
N ASN A 235 -20.81 -14.82 -7.88
CA ASN A 235 -20.74 -14.13 -9.17
C ASN A 235 -21.93 -13.18 -9.43
N ARG A 236 -22.96 -13.13 -8.56
CA ARG A 236 -24.15 -12.30 -8.78
C ARG A 236 -24.22 -11.04 -7.93
N SER A 237 -23.35 -10.89 -6.92
CA SER A 237 -23.29 -9.64 -6.18
C SER A 237 -22.75 -8.54 -7.07
N ALA A 238 -23.59 -7.55 -7.40
CA ALA A 238 -23.19 -6.42 -8.23
C ALA A 238 -21.97 -5.69 -7.65
N ALA A 239 -21.83 -5.69 -6.32
CA ALA A 239 -20.70 -5.06 -5.65
C ALA A 239 -19.40 -5.87 -5.78
N SER A 240 -19.45 -7.21 -5.76
CA SER A 240 -18.25 -8.04 -6.01
C SER A 240 -17.76 -7.88 -7.45
N VAL A 241 -18.69 -7.90 -8.40
CA VAL A 241 -18.40 -7.65 -9.82
C VAL A 241 -17.82 -6.26 -10.02
N ALA A 242 -18.38 -5.23 -9.36
CA ALA A 242 -17.87 -3.86 -9.46
C ALA A 242 -16.45 -3.70 -8.89
N VAL A 243 -16.16 -4.28 -7.73
CA VAL A 243 -14.82 -4.25 -7.12
C VAL A 243 -13.81 -4.95 -8.04
N ASN A 244 -14.15 -6.15 -8.52
CA ASN A 244 -13.26 -6.93 -9.36
C ASN A 244 -13.03 -6.27 -10.74
N TRP A 245 -14.10 -5.77 -11.37
CA TRP A 245 -14.01 -4.98 -12.59
C TRP A 245 -13.08 -3.77 -12.41
N ALA A 246 -13.26 -3.00 -11.33
CA ALA A 246 -12.44 -1.82 -11.08
C ALA A 246 -10.96 -2.18 -10.85
N GLN A 247 -10.68 -3.27 -10.14
CA GLN A 247 -9.31 -3.77 -9.94
C GLN A 247 -8.64 -4.19 -11.26
N CYS A 248 -9.35 -4.95 -12.12
CA CYS A 248 -8.85 -5.35 -13.43
C CYS A 248 -8.66 -4.13 -14.36
N ALA A 249 -9.65 -3.25 -14.44
CA ALA A 249 -9.60 -2.03 -15.24
C ALA A 249 -8.47 -1.11 -14.78
N GLY A 250 -8.25 -0.98 -13.47
CA GLY A 250 -7.15 -0.21 -12.88
C GLY A 250 -5.79 -0.77 -13.30
N THR A 251 -5.61 -2.08 -13.19
CA THR A 251 -4.38 -2.78 -13.59
C THR A 251 -4.08 -2.60 -15.08
N LEU A 252 -5.09 -2.79 -15.95
CA LEU A 252 -4.96 -2.57 -17.40
C LEU A 252 -4.64 -1.11 -17.73
N THR A 253 -5.24 -0.15 -17.01
CA THR A 253 -4.97 1.27 -17.20
C THR A 253 -3.52 1.62 -16.86
N VAL A 254 -2.96 1.04 -15.80
CA VAL A 254 -1.54 1.19 -15.45
C VAL A 254 -0.64 0.60 -16.53
N ILE A 255 -0.93 -0.61 -17.01
CA ILE A 255 -0.15 -1.24 -18.09
C ILE A 255 -0.19 -0.37 -19.36
N MET A 256 -1.38 0.13 -19.74
CA MET A 256 -1.51 1.02 -20.90
C MET A 256 -0.78 2.35 -20.70
N LEU A 257 -0.79 2.92 -19.49
CA LEU A 257 0.00 4.11 -19.18
C LEU A 257 1.49 3.84 -19.39
N GLN A 258 2.01 2.71 -18.91
CA GLN A 258 3.41 2.31 -19.13
C GLN A 258 3.70 2.13 -20.62
N LEU A 259 2.86 1.43 -21.37
CA LEU A 259 3.03 1.25 -22.82
C LEU A 259 3.05 2.58 -23.58
N VAL A 260 2.14 3.50 -23.26
CA VAL A 260 2.11 4.85 -23.88
C VAL A 260 3.38 5.63 -23.55
N THR A 261 3.90 5.52 -22.32
CA THR A 261 5.16 6.19 -21.96
C THR A 261 6.37 5.59 -22.68
N VAL A 262 6.44 4.27 -22.82
CA VAL A 262 7.51 3.56 -23.55
C VAL A 262 7.46 3.87 -25.04
N ALA A 263 6.29 3.78 -25.68
CA ALA A 263 6.11 4.09 -27.09
C ALA A 263 6.54 5.53 -27.41
N ARG A 264 6.23 6.48 -26.52
CA ARG A 264 6.68 7.87 -26.67
C ARG A 264 8.20 8.02 -26.56
N LYS A 265 8.84 7.30 -25.63
CA LYS A 265 10.31 7.28 -25.51
C LYS A 265 10.98 6.68 -26.75
N ALA A 266 10.34 5.70 -27.37
CA ALA A 266 10.79 5.09 -28.63
C ALA A 266 10.61 6.00 -29.87
N GLY A 267 10.16 7.25 -29.69
CA GLY A 267 9.98 8.19 -30.79
C GLY A 267 8.72 7.96 -31.63
N CYS A 268 7.81 7.06 -31.21
CA CYS A 268 6.52 6.91 -31.88
C CYS A 268 5.75 8.23 -31.75
N LYS A 269 5.52 8.90 -32.89
CA LYS A 269 4.71 10.12 -32.98
C LYS A 269 3.25 9.77 -32.77
N ILE A 270 2.85 9.54 -31.52
CA ILE A 270 1.43 9.48 -31.14
C ILE A 270 0.87 10.88 -31.41
N GLY A 271 0.04 11.00 -32.45
CA GLY A 271 -0.48 12.28 -32.91
C GLY A 271 -1.10 13.09 -31.76
N ARG A 272 -0.58 14.30 -31.52
CA ARG A 272 -0.89 15.19 -30.39
C ARG A 272 -2.37 15.63 -30.29
N ARG A 273 -3.24 15.15 -31.19
CA ARG A 273 -4.61 15.64 -31.39
C ARG A 273 -5.70 14.58 -31.35
N SER A 274 -5.40 13.31 -31.10
CA SER A 274 -6.44 12.28 -31.05
C SER A 274 -7.05 12.14 -29.65
N ARG A 275 -7.93 13.08 -29.26
CA ARG A 275 -8.84 12.87 -28.11
C ARG A 275 -9.55 11.52 -28.20
N GLY A 276 -9.88 11.10 -29.42
CA GLY A 276 -10.46 9.78 -29.72
C GLY A 276 -9.58 8.61 -29.30
N LEU A 277 -8.25 8.69 -29.45
CA LEU A 277 -7.34 7.61 -29.03
C LEU A 277 -7.31 7.50 -27.50
N ALA A 278 -7.21 8.63 -26.80
CA ALA A 278 -7.18 8.63 -25.34
C ALA A 278 -8.48 8.03 -24.75
N CYS A 279 -9.64 8.50 -25.22
CA CYS A 279 -10.93 7.94 -24.81
C CYS A 279 -11.07 6.47 -25.22
N GLY A 280 -10.61 6.10 -26.41
CA GLY A 280 -10.62 4.72 -26.91
C GLY A 280 -9.78 3.78 -26.05
N LEU A 281 -8.59 4.20 -25.63
CA LEU A 281 -7.72 3.41 -24.73
C LEU A 281 -8.37 3.21 -23.35
N VAL A 282 -8.94 4.28 -22.77
CA VAL A 282 -9.65 4.18 -21.48
C VAL A 282 -10.86 3.27 -21.59
N ALA A 283 -11.68 3.44 -22.64
CA ALA A 283 -12.84 2.59 -22.89
C ALA A 283 -12.43 1.12 -23.12
N CYS A 284 -11.32 0.89 -23.84
CA CYS A 284 -10.77 -0.44 -24.06
C CYS A 284 -10.33 -1.09 -22.73
N CYS A 285 -9.63 -0.35 -21.85
CA CYS A 285 -9.24 -0.87 -20.52
C CYS A 285 -10.46 -1.21 -19.66
N ALA A 286 -11.47 -0.33 -19.65
CA ALA A 286 -12.70 -0.53 -18.91
C ALA A 286 -13.50 -1.73 -19.43
N ALA A 287 -13.63 -1.88 -20.76
CA ALA A 287 -14.34 -2.99 -21.38
C ALA A 287 -13.58 -4.31 -21.20
N ALA A 288 -12.26 -4.32 -21.41
CA ALA A 288 -11.43 -5.50 -21.22
C ALA A 288 -11.39 -5.96 -19.75
N GLY A 289 -11.54 -5.04 -18.79
CA GLY A 289 -11.68 -5.38 -17.37
C GLY A 289 -13.03 -6.02 -17.00
N ALA A 290 -14.08 -5.89 -17.85
CA ALA A 290 -15.42 -6.41 -17.54
C ALA A 290 -15.50 -7.94 -17.63
N ALA A 291 -14.82 -8.55 -18.60
CA ALA A 291 -14.78 -10.00 -18.74
C ALA A 291 -14.15 -10.71 -17.52
N PRO A 292 -12.92 -10.38 -17.07
CA PRO A 292 -12.38 -10.97 -15.84
C PRO A 292 -13.15 -10.51 -14.61
N GLY A 293 -13.70 -9.28 -14.63
CA GLY A 293 -14.60 -8.73 -13.61
C GLY A 293 -15.78 -9.64 -13.29
N ALA A 294 -16.40 -10.20 -14.33
CA ALA A 294 -17.56 -11.09 -14.22
C ALA A 294 -17.20 -12.56 -13.94
N LEU A 295 -15.98 -12.99 -14.28
CA LEU A 295 -15.55 -14.39 -14.19
C LEU A 295 -14.73 -14.71 -12.94
N MET A 296 -14.01 -13.74 -12.38
CA MET A 296 -13.15 -13.95 -11.21
C MET A 296 -13.86 -13.48 -9.94
N ILE A 297 -13.67 -14.24 -8.87
CA ILE A 297 -14.13 -13.86 -7.53
C ILE A 297 -13.01 -13.06 -6.88
N PRO A 298 -13.25 -11.83 -6.39
CA PRO A 298 -12.21 -11.05 -5.75
C PRO A 298 -11.85 -11.67 -4.40
N ASP A 299 -10.58 -12.03 -4.23
CA ASP A 299 -10.02 -12.60 -2.99
C ASP A 299 -10.28 -11.70 -1.76
N THR A 300 -10.37 -10.39 -1.98
CA THR A 300 -10.63 -9.44 -0.89
C THR A 300 -12.00 -9.65 -0.25
N ILE A 301 -13.02 -10.03 -1.02
CA ILE A 301 -14.37 -10.23 -0.46
C ILE A 301 -14.47 -11.60 0.22
N SER A 302 -13.84 -12.62 -0.35
CA SER A 302 -13.81 -13.95 0.26
C SER A 302 -13.09 -13.92 1.61
N GLU A 303 -11.97 -13.19 1.70
CA GLU A 303 -11.24 -12.98 2.96
C GLU A 303 -12.07 -12.17 3.98
N MET A 304 -12.71 -11.07 3.56
CA MET A 304 -13.56 -10.27 4.44
C MET A 304 -14.75 -11.08 4.99
N CYS A 305 -15.38 -11.92 4.17
CA CYS A 305 -16.48 -12.75 4.61
C CYS A 305 -16.03 -13.94 5.46
N ALA A 306 -14.86 -14.52 5.17
CA ALA A 306 -14.25 -15.52 6.05
C ALA A 306 -13.88 -14.93 7.41
N ALA A 307 -13.46 -13.67 7.47
CA ALA A 307 -13.21 -12.94 8.70
C ALA A 307 -14.50 -12.72 9.50
N ALA A 308 -15.55 -12.22 8.84
CA ALA A 308 -16.85 -11.94 9.47
C ALA A 308 -17.55 -13.21 9.99
N GLY A 309 -17.44 -14.33 9.28
CA GLY A 309 -18.00 -15.62 9.72
C GLY A 309 -17.40 -16.10 11.04
N ARG A 310 -16.09 -15.89 11.25
CA ARG A 310 -15.41 -16.25 12.51
C ARG A 310 -15.90 -15.41 13.69
N GLU A 311 -16.13 -14.10 13.49
CA GLU A 311 -16.66 -13.22 14.54
C GLU A 311 -18.06 -13.63 15.01
N LEU A 312 -18.90 -14.13 14.09
CA LEU A 312 -20.29 -14.50 14.37
C LEU A 312 -20.44 -15.91 14.93
N GLY A 313 -19.36 -16.70 15.03
CA GLY A 313 -19.41 -18.09 15.50
C GLY A 313 -20.27 -19.01 14.64
N VAL A 314 -20.62 -18.60 13.41
CA VAL A 314 -21.39 -19.42 12.49
C VAL A 314 -20.41 -20.37 11.80
N PRO A 315 -20.55 -21.70 11.98
CA PRO A 315 -19.68 -22.65 11.29
C PRO A 315 -19.90 -22.52 9.79
N LEU A 316 -18.90 -22.01 9.07
CA LEU A 316 -18.87 -22.00 7.62
C LEU A 316 -19.00 -23.46 7.15
N VAL A 317 -20.13 -23.79 6.53
CA VAL A 317 -20.37 -25.11 5.95
C VAL A 317 -19.36 -25.27 4.82
N ARG A 318 -18.30 -26.05 5.04
CA ARG A 318 -17.30 -26.33 4.00
C ARG A 318 -18.02 -26.94 2.80
N ARG A 319 -18.02 -26.22 1.67
CA ARG A 319 -18.52 -26.70 0.36
C ARG A 319 -17.98 -28.07 -0.06
N HIS A 320 -16.90 -28.56 0.54
CA HIS A 320 -16.36 -29.90 0.26
C HIS A 320 -17.29 -31.05 0.67
N ASP A 321 -18.24 -30.87 1.60
CA ASP A 321 -19.15 -31.96 2.00
C ASP A 321 -20.36 -32.12 1.05
N ILE A 322 -20.61 -31.17 0.14
CA ILE A 322 -21.77 -31.20 -0.77
C ILE A 322 -21.42 -31.84 -2.12
N ALA A 323 -20.15 -31.77 -2.55
CA ALA A 323 -19.70 -32.39 -3.80
C ALA A 323 -19.60 -33.93 -3.73
N GLY A 324 -19.75 -34.53 -2.54
CA GLY A 324 -19.77 -35.99 -2.34
C GLY A 324 -21.17 -36.63 -2.29
N ARG A 325 -22.24 -35.86 -2.54
CA ARG A 325 -23.64 -36.34 -2.49
C ARG A 325 -24.44 -36.09 -3.78
N VAL A 326 -23.77 -35.83 -4.90
CA VAL A 326 -24.40 -35.77 -6.23
C VAL A 326 -23.88 -36.89 -7.10
#